data_AF-A0A4Q3SK46-F1
#
_entry.id   AF-A0A4Q3SK46-F1
#
_cell.length_a   1.000
_cell.length_b   1.000
_cell.length_c   1.000
_cell.angle_alpha   90.00
_cell.angle_beta   90.00
_cell.angle_gamma   90.00
#
_symmetry.space_group_name_H-M   'P 1'
#
loop_
_entity.id
_entity.type
_entity.pdbx_description
1 polymer ?
#
loop_
_entity_poly.entity_id
_entity_poly.type
_entity_poly.pdbx_seq_one_letter_code
_entity_poly.pdbx_strand_id
1 'polypeptide(L)'
;LALPRAEAGEASAQTLIAEIYSKGLGVAQNSERAAGWYQLAAKNGDLLATFELGMLYQDGVGVTQDRKRAAELFTEAADKGYIPAKYNLALLHVEGIYADPSLITAASLMKEAAEAELPEAQYDYGSMLIEGAGVAPNATEGARYIGLAAEQNLLAAQIDYATLLYLGQGIARDLEGAVTWYQRAAEGGNPVAQNRLAKLVAVGEGTTLDLETAAMWRALARRQGLSDPSLDRLLVSIPADALAKAEERARFWPSTPPSVETIATIPTTPKVYGPPLPAPTDMENAPSRVVLPSGGETEATPENAVPSAPADAAPPAADTPDAAQNP
;
A
#
# COMPACT_ATOMS: atom_id res chain seq x y z
N LEU A 1 -19.97 -14.97 -18.20
CA LEU A 1 -19.30 -15.27 -19.49
C LEU A 1 -17.83 -15.72 -19.34
N ALA A 2 -17.12 -15.35 -18.26
CA ALA A 2 -15.72 -15.73 -18.08
C ALA A 2 -15.49 -17.22 -17.73
N LEU A 3 -16.36 -17.83 -16.92
CA LEU A 3 -16.14 -19.19 -16.40
C LEU A 3 -15.99 -20.27 -17.48
N PRO A 4 -16.86 -20.37 -18.52
CA PRO A 4 -16.68 -21.39 -19.56
C PRO A 4 -15.38 -21.25 -20.35
N ARG A 5 -14.90 -20.00 -20.55
CA ARG A 5 -13.61 -19.72 -21.20
C ARG A 5 -12.44 -20.12 -20.31
N ALA A 6 -12.55 -19.84 -19.02
CA ALA A 6 -11.56 -20.23 -18.02
C ALA A 6 -11.43 -21.75 -17.90
N GLU A 7 -12.56 -22.48 -17.93
CA GLU A 7 -12.60 -23.95 -17.95
C GLU A 7 -12.03 -24.54 -19.24
N ALA A 8 -12.15 -23.83 -20.36
CA ALA A 8 -11.53 -24.19 -21.64
C ALA A 8 -10.02 -23.88 -21.71
N GLY A 9 -9.41 -23.36 -20.63
CA GLY A 9 -7.97 -23.11 -20.55
C GLY A 9 -7.54 -21.72 -21.02
N GLU A 10 -8.47 -20.79 -21.26
CA GLU A 10 -8.09 -19.44 -21.65
C GLU A 10 -7.51 -18.66 -20.47
N ALA A 11 -6.21 -18.34 -20.56
CA ALA A 11 -5.46 -17.78 -19.44
C ALA A 11 -6.01 -16.44 -18.93
N SER A 12 -6.39 -15.53 -19.83
CA SER A 12 -6.98 -14.22 -19.46
C SER A 12 -8.32 -14.36 -18.71
N ALA A 13 -9.13 -15.36 -19.08
CA ALA A 13 -10.38 -15.65 -18.40
C ALA A 13 -10.12 -16.28 -17.02
N GLN A 14 -9.09 -17.12 -16.89
CA GLN A 14 -8.66 -17.67 -15.60
C GLN A 14 -8.15 -16.56 -14.66
N THR A 15 -7.33 -15.63 -15.15
CA THR A 15 -6.87 -14.46 -14.39
C THR A 15 -8.05 -13.60 -13.93
N LEU A 16 -9.03 -13.35 -14.80
CA LEU A 16 -10.23 -12.60 -14.42
C LEU A 16 -11.04 -13.31 -13.31
N ILE A 17 -11.19 -14.63 -13.38
CA ILE A 17 -11.86 -15.40 -12.31
C ILE A 17 -11.04 -15.33 -11.01
N ALA A 18 -9.71 -15.38 -11.09
CA ALA A 18 -8.84 -15.22 -9.93
C ALA A 18 -9.04 -13.86 -9.25
N GLU A 19 -9.07 -12.76 -10.03
CA GLU A 19 -9.34 -11.41 -9.53
C GLU A 19 -10.72 -11.29 -8.88
N ILE A 20 -11.75 -11.90 -9.48
CA ILE A 20 -13.11 -11.93 -8.94
C ILE A 20 -13.11 -12.56 -7.54
N TYR A 21 -12.45 -13.71 -7.36
CA TYR A 21 -12.31 -14.33 -6.04
C TYR A 21 -11.41 -13.52 -5.10
N SER A 22 -10.33 -12.93 -5.60
CA SER A 22 -9.39 -12.15 -4.79
C SER A 22 -10.02 -10.89 -4.22
N LYS A 23 -10.94 -10.25 -4.96
CA LYS A 23 -11.61 -8.98 -4.62
C LYS A 23 -13.04 -9.16 -4.13
N GLY A 24 -13.60 -10.37 -4.20
CA GLY A 24 -15.00 -10.65 -3.84
C GLY A 24 -16.02 -10.00 -4.76
N LEU A 25 -15.74 -9.94 -6.07
CA LEU A 25 -16.58 -9.23 -7.05
C LEU A 25 -17.77 -10.08 -7.49
N GLY A 26 -18.89 -9.98 -6.76
CA GLY A 26 -20.11 -10.76 -7.04
C GLY A 26 -20.06 -12.21 -6.53
N VAL A 27 -19.00 -12.57 -5.82
CA VAL A 27 -18.84 -13.81 -5.04
C VAL A 27 -18.17 -13.48 -3.72
N ALA A 28 -18.25 -14.37 -2.73
CA ALA A 28 -17.47 -14.22 -1.51
C ALA A 28 -15.98 -14.20 -1.83
N GLN A 29 -15.24 -13.27 -1.22
CA GLN A 29 -13.80 -13.20 -1.34
C GLN A 29 -13.18 -14.53 -0.87
N ASN A 30 -12.25 -15.07 -1.66
CA ASN A 30 -11.60 -16.33 -1.34
C ASN A 30 -10.19 -16.39 -1.97
N SER A 31 -9.18 -16.10 -1.16
CA SER A 31 -7.79 -16.04 -1.62
C SER A 31 -7.23 -17.40 -2.06
N GLU A 32 -7.67 -18.50 -1.44
CA GLU A 32 -7.23 -19.86 -1.85
C GLU A 32 -7.73 -20.22 -3.25
N ARG A 33 -9.00 -19.90 -3.54
CA ARG A 33 -9.55 -20.06 -4.90
C ARG A 33 -8.87 -19.12 -5.88
N ALA A 34 -8.62 -17.88 -5.51
CA ALA A 34 -7.88 -16.94 -6.35
C ALA A 34 -6.49 -17.50 -6.69
N ALA A 35 -5.74 -18.00 -5.70
CA ALA A 35 -4.44 -18.63 -5.91
C ALA A 35 -4.50 -19.82 -6.88
N GLY A 36 -5.50 -20.69 -6.73
CA GLY A 36 -5.71 -21.82 -7.66
C GLY A 36 -5.96 -21.37 -9.10
N TRP A 37 -6.77 -20.33 -9.31
CA TRP A 37 -7.03 -19.78 -10.65
C TRP A 37 -5.82 -19.05 -11.23
N TYR A 38 -5.08 -18.27 -10.42
CA TYR A 38 -3.81 -17.68 -10.86
C TYR A 38 -2.79 -18.76 -11.24
N GLN A 39 -2.71 -19.87 -10.49
CA GLN A 39 -1.83 -20.99 -10.83
C GLN A 39 -2.18 -21.62 -12.19
N LEU A 40 -3.47 -21.77 -12.50
CA LEU A 40 -3.92 -22.26 -13.80
C LEU A 40 -3.57 -21.27 -14.92
N ALA A 41 -3.85 -19.97 -14.73
CA ALA A 41 -3.54 -18.92 -15.69
C ALA A 41 -2.03 -18.78 -15.95
N ALA A 42 -1.22 -18.81 -14.89
CA ALA A 42 0.24 -18.78 -14.96
C ALA A 42 0.78 -19.98 -15.74
N LYS A 43 0.27 -21.19 -15.49
CA LYS A 43 0.62 -22.40 -16.26
C LYS A 43 0.28 -22.25 -17.76
N ASN A 44 -0.76 -21.48 -18.08
CA ASN A 44 -1.17 -21.18 -19.45
C ASN A 44 -0.50 -19.91 -20.02
N GLY A 45 0.52 -19.37 -19.32
CA GLY A 45 1.41 -18.33 -19.83
C GLY A 45 0.97 -16.89 -19.53
N ASP A 46 -0.04 -16.66 -18.69
CA ASP A 46 -0.47 -15.31 -18.31
C ASP A 46 0.50 -14.68 -17.31
N LEU A 47 1.21 -13.62 -17.72
CA LEU A 47 2.25 -12.98 -16.92
C LEU A 47 1.70 -12.24 -15.70
N LEU A 48 0.50 -11.65 -15.82
CA LEU A 48 -0.18 -11.01 -14.71
C LEU A 48 -0.48 -12.05 -13.63
N ALA A 49 -1.04 -13.21 -14.00
CA ALA A 49 -1.27 -14.29 -13.07
C ALA A 49 0.00 -14.88 -12.47
N THR A 50 1.08 -15.02 -13.24
CA THR A 50 2.38 -15.45 -12.71
C THR A 50 2.89 -14.47 -11.64
N PHE A 51 2.78 -13.17 -11.91
CA PHE A 51 3.17 -12.12 -10.97
C PHE A 51 2.28 -12.11 -9.72
N GLU A 52 0.96 -12.12 -9.87
CA GLU A 52 -0.01 -12.13 -8.76
C GLU A 52 0.16 -13.38 -7.89
N LEU A 53 0.42 -14.54 -8.50
CA LEU A 53 0.75 -15.75 -7.74
C LEU A 53 2.04 -15.57 -6.92
N GLY A 54 3.04 -14.89 -7.47
CA GLY A 54 4.26 -14.51 -6.77
C GLY A 54 3.97 -13.64 -5.53
N MET A 55 3.12 -12.63 -5.68
CA MET A 55 2.65 -11.78 -4.58
C MET A 55 1.95 -12.60 -3.48
N LEU A 56 1.05 -13.52 -3.87
CA LEU A 56 0.34 -14.38 -2.91
C LEU A 56 1.31 -15.26 -2.10
N TYR A 57 2.33 -15.84 -2.74
CA TYR A 57 3.38 -16.59 -2.04
C TYR A 57 4.26 -15.72 -1.17
N GLN A 58 4.55 -14.47 -1.58
CA GLN A 58 5.33 -13.52 -0.79
C GLN A 58 4.62 -13.17 0.53
N ASP A 59 3.31 -12.94 0.46
CA ASP A 59 2.51 -12.47 1.59
C ASP A 59 1.84 -13.61 2.38
N GLY A 60 1.81 -14.83 1.83
CA GLY A 60 1.12 -15.98 2.43
C GLY A 60 -0.40 -15.87 2.40
N VAL A 61 -0.95 -15.22 1.37
CA VAL A 61 -2.39 -14.96 1.23
C VAL A 61 -3.01 -16.03 0.35
N GLY A 62 -3.86 -16.90 0.92
CA GLY A 62 -4.49 -18.00 0.18
C GLY A 62 -3.54 -19.16 -0.19
N VAL A 63 -2.26 -19.05 0.16
CA VAL A 63 -1.22 -20.07 0.06
C VAL A 63 -0.33 -19.98 1.30
N THR A 64 0.39 -21.06 1.61
CA THR A 64 1.46 -20.96 2.62
C THR A 64 2.54 -20.01 2.11
N GLN A 65 2.97 -19.07 2.97
CA GLN A 65 4.02 -18.12 2.62
C GLN A 65 5.28 -18.87 2.17
N ASP A 66 5.75 -18.55 0.97
CA ASP A 66 6.96 -19.11 0.37
C ASP A 66 7.63 -18.04 -0.50
N ARG A 67 8.49 -17.25 0.13
CA ARG A 67 9.21 -16.16 -0.56
C ARG A 67 10.22 -16.64 -1.59
N LYS A 68 10.72 -17.88 -1.47
CA LYS A 68 11.57 -18.48 -2.51
C LYS A 68 10.74 -18.75 -3.76
N ARG A 69 9.54 -19.31 -3.58
CA ARG A 69 8.60 -19.54 -4.69
C ARG A 69 8.15 -18.22 -5.32
N ALA A 70 7.95 -17.17 -4.53
CA ALA A 70 7.68 -15.83 -5.03
C ALA A 70 8.81 -15.32 -5.93
N ALA A 71 10.07 -15.43 -5.49
CA ALA A 71 11.25 -15.03 -6.27
C ALA A 71 11.34 -15.76 -7.62
N GLU A 72 11.08 -17.07 -7.65
CA GLU A 72 11.04 -17.87 -8.88
C GLU A 72 9.96 -17.38 -9.85
N LEU A 73 8.76 -17.07 -9.34
CA LEU A 73 7.63 -16.58 -10.15
C LEU A 73 7.90 -15.17 -10.69
N PHE A 74 8.46 -14.27 -9.87
CA PHE A 74 8.88 -12.96 -10.33
C PHE A 74 9.98 -13.05 -11.38
N THR A 75 10.96 -13.94 -11.19
CA THR A 75 12.01 -14.20 -12.21
C THR A 75 11.39 -14.65 -13.53
N GLU A 76 10.46 -15.62 -13.49
CA GLU A 76 9.78 -16.10 -14.69
C GLU A 76 9.03 -15.00 -15.45
N ALA A 77 8.30 -14.14 -14.73
CA ALA A 77 7.57 -13.03 -15.33
C ALA A 77 8.50 -11.91 -15.81
N ALA A 78 9.57 -11.61 -15.04
CA ALA A 78 10.58 -10.61 -15.36
C ALA A 78 11.37 -10.95 -16.63
N ASP A 79 11.79 -12.22 -16.78
CA ASP A 79 12.50 -12.74 -17.96
C ASP A 79 11.65 -12.60 -19.24
N LYS A 80 10.33 -12.63 -19.09
CA LYS A 80 9.36 -12.42 -20.19
C LYS A 80 8.98 -10.95 -20.38
N GLY A 81 9.63 -10.03 -19.67
CA GLY A 81 9.48 -8.58 -19.83
C GLY A 81 8.37 -7.94 -18.99
N TYR A 82 7.80 -8.65 -18.01
CA TYR A 82 6.74 -8.09 -17.16
C TYR A 82 7.33 -7.09 -16.14
N ILE A 83 7.06 -5.80 -16.35
CA ILE A 83 7.68 -4.70 -15.59
C ILE A 83 7.41 -4.75 -14.09
N PRO A 84 6.17 -4.99 -13.60
CA PRO A 84 5.94 -5.12 -12.15
C PRO A 84 6.75 -6.25 -11.51
N ALA A 85 6.97 -7.36 -12.23
CA ALA A 85 7.80 -8.45 -11.75
C ALA A 85 9.29 -8.08 -11.70
N LYS A 86 9.81 -7.33 -12.69
CA LYS A 86 11.18 -6.80 -12.63
C LYS A 86 11.40 -5.92 -11.40
N TYR A 87 10.47 -5.01 -11.14
CA TYR A 87 10.52 -4.13 -9.98
C TYR A 87 10.49 -4.92 -8.66
N ASN A 88 9.57 -5.88 -8.51
CA ASN A 88 9.49 -6.69 -7.28
C ASN A 88 10.71 -7.61 -7.11
N LEU A 89 11.25 -8.16 -8.19
CA LEU A 89 12.51 -8.92 -8.14
C LEU A 89 13.70 -8.02 -7.74
N ALA A 90 13.75 -6.78 -8.20
CA ALA A 90 14.75 -5.81 -7.76
C ALA A 90 14.68 -5.58 -6.25
N LEU A 91 13.48 -5.40 -5.69
CA LEU A 91 13.28 -5.24 -4.25
C LEU A 91 13.78 -6.47 -3.47
N LEU A 92 13.54 -7.69 -3.96
CA LEU A 92 14.08 -8.90 -3.33
C LEU A 92 15.62 -8.93 -3.32
N HIS A 93 16.27 -8.44 -4.37
CA HIS A 93 17.73 -8.31 -4.42
C HIS A 93 18.28 -7.22 -3.49
N VAL A 94 17.50 -6.17 -3.20
CA VAL A 94 17.84 -5.14 -2.20
C VAL A 94 17.74 -5.71 -0.78
N GLU A 95 16.66 -6.44 -0.48
CA GLU A 95 16.46 -7.06 0.85
C GLU A 95 17.48 -8.17 1.14
N GLY A 96 17.87 -8.94 0.12
CA GLY A 96 18.93 -9.95 0.21
C GLY A 96 18.56 -11.24 0.94
N ILE A 97 17.27 -11.50 1.16
CA ILE A 97 16.83 -12.61 2.03
C ILE A 97 16.47 -13.87 1.23
N TYR A 98 16.02 -13.74 -0.04
CA TYR A 98 15.47 -14.84 -0.84
C TYR A 98 15.91 -14.87 -2.31
N ALA A 99 16.66 -13.87 -2.72
CA ALA A 99 17.50 -13.88 -3.91
C ALA A 99 18.92 -13.58 -3.45
N ASP A 100 19.94 -14.01 -4.21
CA ASP A 100 21.32 -13.64 -3.90
C ASP A 100 21.40 -12.10 -3.85
N PRO A 101 21.68 -11.49 -2.67
CA PRO A 101 21.69 -10.04 -2.55
C PRO A 101 22.65 -9.44 -3.56
N SER A 102 22.15 -8.50 -4.35
CA SER A 102 22.94 -7.86 -5.39
C SER A 102 22.33 -6.51 -5.71
N LEU A 103 22.89 -5.45 -5.13
CA LEU A 103 22.50 -4.09 -5.48
C LEU A 103 22.74 -3.80 -6.96
N ILE A 104 23.72 -4.46 -7.59
CA ILE A 104 23.99 -4.33 -9.03
C ILE A 104 22.82 -4.91 -9.85
N THR A 105 22.36 -6.11 -9.49
CA THR A 105 21.21 -6.74 -10.15
C THR A 105 19.93 -5.95 -9.89
N ALA A 106 19.73 -5.52 -8.65
CA ALA A 106 18.62 -4.65 -8.27
C ALA A 106 18.61 -3.37 -9.12
N ALA A 107 19.73 -2.64 -9.19
CA ALA A 107 19.83 -1.41 -9.97
C ALA A 107 19.54 -1.63 -11.45
N SER A 108 19.98 -2.74 -12.04
CA SER A 108 19.68 -3.08 -13.43
C SER A 108 18.18 -3.29 -13.65
N LEU A 109 17.55 -4.12 -12.82
CA LEU A 109 16.11 -4.40 -12.92
C LEU A 109 15.27 -3.14 -12.64
N MET A 110 15.68 -2.34 -11.66
CA MET A 110 15.02 -1.07 -11.33
C MET A 110 15.12 -0.08 -12.48
N LYS A 111 16.30 0.01 -13.12
CA LYS A 111 16.50 0.84 -14.32
C LYS A 111 15.53 0.45 -15.43
N GLU A 112 15.43 -0.84 -15.74
CA GLU A 112 14.51 -1.32 -16.79
C GLU A 112 13.05 -0.99 -16.47
N ALA A 113 12.65 -1.11 -15.20
CA ALA A 113 11.31 -0.72 -14.76
C ALA A 113 11.08 0.80 -14.79
N ALA A 114 12.10 1.60 -14.47
CA ALA A 114 12.06 3.06 -14.53
C ALA A 114 11.99 3.58 -15.97
N GLU A 115 12.71 2.94 -16.90
CA GLU A 115 12.65 3.22 -18.35
C GLU A 115 11.29 2.84 -18.95
N ALA A 116 10.57 1.90 -18.32
CA ALA A 116 9.18 1.59 -18.63
C ALA A 116 8.17 2.48 -17.89
N GLU A 117 8.63 3.60 -17.34
CA GLU A 117 7.83 4.66 -16.71
C GLU A 117 7.08 4.27 -15.43
N LEU A 118 7.44 3.17 -14.77
CA LEU A 118 6.87 2.83 -13.46
C LEU A 118 7.32 3.88 -12.40
N PRO A 119 6.42 4.67 -11.79
CA PRO A 119 6.78 5.78 -10.91
C PRO A 119 7.64 5.36 -9.72
N GLU A 120 7.32 4.22 -9.10
CA GLU A 120 8.04 3.68 -7.95
C GLU A 120 9.47 3.29 -8.35
N ALA A 121 9.64 2.63 -9.50
CA ALA A 121 10.96 2.29 -10.01
C ALA A 121 11.78 3.54 -10.39
N GLN A 122 11.15 4.57 -10.97
CA GLN A 122 11.83 5.84 -11.26
C GLN A 122 12.34 6.48 -9.96
N TYR A 123 11.52 6.55 -8.92
CA TYR A 123 11.92 7.10 -7.64
C TYR A 123 13.06 6.31 -6.98
N ASP A 124 12.93 4.99 -6.91
CA ASP A 124 13.93 4.14 -6.27
C ASP A 124 15.24 4.08 -7.06
N TYR A 125 15.18 3.93 -8.39
CA TYR A 125 16.37 3.98 -9.24
C TYR A 125 17.05 5.35 -9.18
N GLY A 126 16.27 6.43 -9.12
CA GLY A 126 16.79 7.78 -8.93
C GLY A 126 17.55 7.93 -7.60
N SER A 127 17.03 7.34 -6.53
CA SER A 127 17.68 7.27 -5.23
C SER A 127 18.98 6.45 -5.28
N MET A 128 18.95 5.27 -5.92
CA MET A 128 20.14 4.44 -6.14
C MET A 128 21.24 5.16 -6.91
N LEU A 129 20.88 5.97 -7.92
CA LEU A 129 21.82 6.81 -8.67
C LEU A 129 22.43 7.91 -7.81
N ILE A 130 21.66 8.57 -6.95
CA ILE A 130 22.18 9.61 -6.05
C ILE A 130 23.18 9.01 -5.05
N GLU A 131 22.85 7.85 -4.49
CA GLU A 131 23.65 7.19 -3.45
C GLU A 131 24.82 6.37 -4.01
N GLY A 132 24.76 5.98 -5.29
CA GLY A 132 25.68 5.01 -5.88
C GLY A 132 25.44 3.57 -5.41
N ALA A 133 24.21 3.23 -5.04
CA ALA A 133 23.84 1.91 -4.58
C ALA A 133 23.73 0.96 -5.78
N GLY A 134 24.71 0.06 -5.96
CA GLY A 134 24.70 -0.90 -7.06
C GLY A 134 24.95 -0.33 -8.47
N VAL A 135 25.10 0.99 -8.59
CA VAL A 135 25.40 1.72 -9.82
C VAL A 135 26.40 2.83 -9.51
N ALA A 136 27.14 3.31 -10.52
CA ALA A 136 28.01 4.47 -10.33
C ALA A 136 27.17 5.71 -9.92
N PRO A 137 27.57 6.47 -8.89
CA PRO A 137 26.83 7.66 -8.48
C PRO A 137 26.64 8.66 -9.62
N ASN A 138 25.41 9.12 -9.81
CA ASN A 138 25.04 10.15 -10.77
C ASN A 138 23.83 10.94 -10.24
N ALA A 139 24.12 11.96 -9.42
CA ALA A 139 23.09 12.77 -8.79
C ALA A 139 22.20 13.51 -9.79
N THR A 140 22.73 13.92 -10.95
CA THR A 140 21.95 14.64 -11.97
C THR A 140 20.91 13.74 -12.61
N GLU A 141 21.30 12.53 -13.00
CA GLU A 141 20.34 11.58 -13.55
C GLU A 141 19.37 11.07 -12.48
N GLY A 142 19.85 10.88 -11.25
CA GLY A 142 18.98 10.45 -10.15
C GLY A 142 17.90 11.48 -9.81
N ALA A 143 18.27 12.77 -9.76
CA ALA A 143 17.32 13.84 -9.57
C ALA A 143 16.32 13.97 -10.74
N ARG A 144 16.74 13.69 -11.97
CA ARG A 144 15.85 13.63 -13.15
C ARG A 144 14.79 12.54 -13.00
N TYR A 145 15.16 11.33 -12.59
CA TYR A 145 14.21 10.23 -12.39
C TYR A 145 13.24 10.49 -11.23
N ILE A 146 13.72 11.06 -10.11
CA ILE A 146 12.85 11.47 -9.00
C ILE A 146 11.86 12.55 -9.46
N GLY A 147 12.29 13.49 -10.30
CA GLY A 147 11.40 14.49 -10.92
C GLY A 147 10.30 13.86 -11.78
N LEU A 148 10.63 12.86 -12.61
CA LEU A 148 9.63 12.12 -13.40
C LEU A 148 8.60 11.42 -12.50
N ALA A 149 9.05 10.75 -11.44
CA ALA A 149 8.14 10.10 -10.50
C ALA A 149 7.22 11.12 -9.78
N ALA A 150 7.76 12.31 -9.44
CA ALA A 150 7.00 13.39 -8.83
C ALA A 150 5.89 13.93 -9.76
N GLU A 151 6.18 14.05 -11.06
CA GLU A 151 5.22 14.44 -12.11
C GLU A 151 4.09 13.42 -12.28
N GLN A 152 4.36 12.15 -12.01
CA GLN A 152 3.36 11.08 -11.97
C GLN A 152 2.57 11.01 -10.64
N ASN A 153 2.65 12.06 -9.81
CA ASN A 153 1.96 12.20 -8.53
C ASN A 153 2.40 11.21 -7.44
N LEU A 154 3.60 10.62 -7.56
CA LEU A 154 4.16 9.83 -6.47
C LEU A 154 4.55 10.77 -5.31
N LEU A 155 3.78 10.72 -4.22
CA LEU A 155 3.90 11.67 -3.10
C LEU A 155 5.29 11.67 -2.45
N ALA A 156 5.93 10.51 -2.32
CA ALA A 156 7.30 10.41 -1.80
C ALA A 156 8.29 11.16 -2.71
N ALA A 157 8.19 10.95 -4.03
CA ALA A 157 9.02 11.63 -5.02
C ALA A 157 8.80 13.14 -5.02
N GLN A 158 7.57 13.64 -4.81
CA GLN A 158 7.32 15.08 -4.74
C GLN A 158 8.08 15.77 -3.59
N ILE A 159 8.14 15.12 -2.43
CA ILE A 159 8.84 15.63 -1.24
C ILE A 159 10.35 15.65 -1.47
N ASP A 160 10.87 14.57 -2.04
CA ASP A 160 12.30 14.43 -2.27
C ASP A 160 12.76 15.31 -3.42
N TYR A 161 11.98 15.42 -4.50
CA TYR A 161 12.26 16.36 -5.58
C TYR A 161 12.28 17.82 -5.10
N ALA A 162 11.33 18.20 -4.24
CA ALA A 162 11.36 19.51 -3.59
C ALA A 162 12.64 19.72 -2.77
N THR A 163 13.10 18.67 -2.07
CA THR A 163 14.33 18.70 -1.28
C THR A 163 15.57 18.82 -2.18
N LEU A 164 15.60 18.13 -3.32
CA LEU A 164 16.69 18.24 -4.30
C LEU A 164 16.78 19.65 -4.89
N LEU A 165 15.65 20.27 -5.24
CA LEU A 165 15.57 21.66 -5.71
C LEU A 165 16.04 22.63 -4.62
N TYR A 166 15.64 22.40 -3.37
CA TYR A 166 16.04 23.23 -2.23
C TYR A 166 17.55 23.21 -1.99
N LEU A 167 18.16 22.02 -2.04
CA LEU A 167 19.59 21.81 -1.80
C LEU A 167 20.46 22.09 -3.03
N GLY A 168 19.90 22.01 -4.24
CA GLY A 168 20.67 22.01 -5.49
C GLY A 168 21.50 20.74 -5.67
N GLN A 169 20.99 19.59 -5.19
CA GLN A 169 21.70 18.31 -5.27
C GLN A 169 21.38 17.62 -6.60
N GLY A 170 22.36 17.55 -7.50
CA GLY A 170 22.19 16.95 -8.83
C GLY A 170 21.42 17.84 -9.83
N ILE A 171 20.67 18.83 -9.35
CA ILE A 171 19.92 19.81 -10.13
C ILE A 171 20.24 21.23 -9.68
N ALA A 172 19.98 22.21 -10.54
CA ALA A 172 20.14 23.62 -10.18
C ALA A 172 19.26 23.95 -8.98
N ARG A 173 19.82 24.69 -8.01
CA ARG A 173 19.06 25.13 -6.84
C ARG A 173 17.94 26.07 -7.28
N ASP A 174 16.71 25.73 -6.91
CA ASP A 174 15.50 26.47 -7.24
C ASP A 174 14.54 26.45 -6.05
N LEU A 175 14.54 27.54 -5.28
CA LEU A 175 13.76 27.65 -4.06
C LEU A 175 12.26 27.82 -4.33
N GLU A 176 11.90 28.51 -5.41
CA GLU A 176 10.50 28.72 -5.80
C GLU A 176 9.89 27.41 -6.32
N GLY A 177 10.64 26.66 -7.12
CA GLY A 177 10.29 25.29 -7.51
C GLY A 177 10.16 24.36 -6.32
N ALA A 178 11.07 24.42 -5.35
CA ALA A 178 11.00 23.62 -4.12
C ALA A 178 9.71 23.91 -3.33
N VAL A 179 9.37 25.19 -3.13
CA VAL A 179 8.12 25.60 -2.47
C VAL A 179 6.91 25.04 -3.22
N THR A 180 6.91 25.11 -4.56
CA THR A 180 5.81 24.60 -5.38
C THR A 180 5.59 23.10 -5.20
N TRP A 181 6.66 22.30 -5.16
CA TRP A 181 6.55 20.86 -4.96
C TRP A 181 6.19 20.48 -3.51
N TYR A 182 6.75 21.17 -2.51
CA TYR A 182 6.31 21.00 -1.13
C TYR A 182 4.84 21.37 -0.94
N GLN A 183 4.36 22.41 -1.61
CA GLN A 183 2.95 22.81 -1.61
C GLN A 183 2.05 21.68 -2.14
N ARG A 184 2.37 21.11 -3.30
CA ARG A 184 1.61 19.98 -3.87
C ARG A 184 1.54 18.80 -2.91
N ALA A 185 2.67 18.40 -2.33
CA ALA A 185 2.72 17.29 -1.38
C ALA A 185 1.98 17.62 -0.05
N ALA A 186 2.01 18.88 0.39
CA ALA A 186 1.32 19.35 1.59
C ALA A 186 -0.21 19.37 1.40
N GLU A 187 -0.68 19.79 0.23
CA GLU A 187 -2.08 19.72 -0.21
C GLU A 187 -2.57 18.27 -0.33
N GLY A 188 -1.69 17.37 -0.78
CA GLY A 188 -1.90 15.91 -0.74
C GLY A 188 -1.95 15.32 0.68
N GLY A 189 -1.79 16.13 1.72
CA GLY A 189 -1.96 15.75 3.11
C GLY A 189 -0.69 15.28 3.81
N ASN A 190 0.48 15.30 3.16
CA ASN A 190 1.70 14.78 3.77
C ASN A 190 2.21 15.71 4.90
N PRO A 191 2.35 15.22 6.16
CA PRO A 191 2.74 16.07 7.28
C PRO A 191 4.18 16.59 7.18
N VAL A 192 5.10 15.83 6.58
CA VAL A 192 6.50 16.27 6.38
C VAL A 192 6.54 17.44 5.39
N ALA A 193 5.82 17.34 4.27
CA ALA A 193 5.69 18.43 3.31
C ALA A 193 5.06 19.67 3.94
N GLN A 194 3.96 19.51 4.70
CA GLN A 194 3.31 20.60 5.44
C GLN A 194 4.29 21.29 6.39
N ASN A 195 5.09 20.51 7.13
CA ASN A 195 6.09 21.06 8.05
C ASN A 195 7.23 21.80 7.32
N ARG A 196 7.75 21.23 6.22
CA ARG A 196 8.80 21.85 5.40
C ARG A 196 8.34 23.14 4.77
N LEU A 197 7.16 23.13 4.15
CA LEU A 197 6.53 24.31 3.58
C LEU A 197 6.31 25.40 4.64
N ALA A 198 5.78 25.03 5.82
CA ALA A 198 5.59 25.98 6.92
C ALA A 198 6.89 26.69 7.30
N LYS A 199 8.03 25.99 7.33
CA LYS A 199 9.34 26.61 7.59
C LYS A 199 9.73 27.60 6.51
N LEU A 200 9.61 27.23 5.24
CA LEU A 200 9.95 28.08 4.10
C LEU A 200 9.11 29.36 4.08
N VAL A 201 7.80 29.23 4.28
CA VAL A 201 6.86 30.35 4.35
C VAL A 201 7.11 31.23 5.58
N ALA A 202 7.48 30.65 6.73
CA ALA A 202 7.76 31.42 7.95
C ALA A 202 8.98 32.35 7.81
N VAL A 203 9.94 32.00 6.95
CA VAL A 203 11.16 32.80 6.74
C VAL A 203 11.18 33.52 5.39
N GLY A 204 10.21 33.24 4.50
CA GLY A 204 10.18 33.79 3.14
C GLY A 204 11.29 33.25 2.24
N GLU A 205 11.71 32.00 2.41
CA GLU A 205 12.71 31.37 1.56
C GLU A 205 12.04 30.72 0.34
N GLY A 206 12.30 31.25 -0.85
CA GLY A 206 11.64 30.79 -2.10
C GLY A 206 10.18 31.22 -2.23
N THR A 207 9.69 32.05 -1.31
CA THR A 207 8.29 32.53 -1.28
C THR A 207 8.20 33.83 -0.48
N THR A 208 7.02 34.44 -0.44
CA THR A 208 6.77 35.59 0.44
C THR A 208 6.59 35.12 1.88
N LEU A 209 7.23 35.83 2.83
CA LEU A 209 7.04 35.55 4.24
C LEU A 209 5.57 35.72 4.64
N ASP A 210 4.98 34.67 5.21
CA ASP A 210 3.60 34.66 5.71
C ASP A 210 3.46 33.77 6.96
N LEU A 211 3.50 34.39 8.14
CA LEU A 211 3.42 33.66 9.40
C LEU A 211 2.04 32.99 9.62
N GLU A 212 0.95 33.55 9.08
CA GLU A 212 -0.39 32.97 9.23
C GLU A 212 -0.51 31.68 8.42
N THR A 213 -0.09 31.70 7.15
CA THR A 213 -0.04 30.50 6.31
C THR A 213 0.93 29.47 6.87
N ALA A 214 2.10 29.88 7.36
CA ALA A 214 3.05 28.97 8.00
C ALA A 214 2.46 28.31 9.26
N ALA A 215 1.77 29.07 10.12
CA ALA A 215 1.11 28.54 11.30
C ALA A 215 -0.03 27.55 10.95
N MET A 216 -0.74 27.79 9.85
CA MET A 216 -1.78 26.88 9.36
C MET A 216 -1.19 25.53 8.95
N TRP A 217 -0.14 25.53 8.13
CA TRP A 217 0.54 24.30 7.71
C TRP A 217 1.18 23.55 8.88
N ARG A 218 1.79 24.28 9.81
CA ARG A 218 2.29 23.71 11.07
C ARG A 218 1.17 23.01 11.85
N ALA A 219 0.00 23.63 11.96
CA ALA A 219 -1.14 23.06 12.68
C ALA A 219 -1.67 21.77 12.01
N LEU A 220 -1.68 21.70 10.68
CA LEU A 220 -2.02 20.48 9.94
C LEU A 220 -1.02 19.36 10.22
N ALA A 221 0.28 19.63 10.12
CA ALA A 221 1.32 18.65 10.39
C ALA A 221 1.22 18.09 11.83
N ARG A 222 0.99 18.97 12.81
CA ARG A 222 0.86 18.60 14.23
C ARG A 222 -0.31 17.67 14.50
N ARG A 223 -1.46 17.88 13.85
CA ARG A 223 -2.64 17.01 14.03
C ARG A 223 -2.42 15.59 13.51
N GLN A 224 -1.46 15.43 12.62
CA GLN A 224 -1.00 14.13 12.12
C GLN A 224 0.18 13.57 12.94
N GLY A 225 0.50 14.20 14.08
CA GLY A 225 1.56 13.75 15.00
C GLY A 225 2.93 14.38 14.77
N LEU A 226 3.13 15.20 13.73
CA LEU A 226 4.44 15.80 13.46
C LEU A 226 4.57 17.18 14.13
N SER A 227 5.26 17.23 15.27
CA SER A 227 5.61 18.47 15.95
C SER A 227 7.10 18.79 15.79
N ASP A 228 7.41 20.05 15.50
CA ASP A 228 8.78 20.51 15.28
C ASP A 228 9.09 21.76 16.12
N PRO A 229 9.95 21.65 17.16
CA PRO A 229 10.32 22.77 18.01
C PRO A 229 11.10 23.89 17.30
N SER A 230 11.74 23.63 16.17
CA SER A 230 12.39 24.69 15.38
C SER A 230 11.34 25.56 14.69
N LEU A 231 10.31 24.94 14.12
CA LEU A 231 9.19 25.66 13.50
C LEU A 231 8.39 26.45 14.54
N ASP A 232 8.20 25.89 15.74
CA ASP A 232 7.55 26.61 16.85
C ASP A 232 8.31 27.89 17.24
N ARG A 233 9.64 27.85 17.20
CA ARG A 233 10.48 29.04 17.45
C ARG A 233 10.37 30.08 16.34
N LEU A 234 10.25 29.67 15.08
CA LEU A 234 10.05 30.59 13.94
C LEU A 234 8.71 31.33 14.04
N LEU A 235 7.70 30.71 14.65
CA LEU A 235 6.36 31.27 14.79
C LEU A 235 6.16 32.01 16.12
N VAL A 236 7.18 32.19 16.95
CA VAL A 236 7.03 32.81 18.29
C VAL A 236 6.53 34.26 18.23
N SER A 237 6.80 34.96 17.13
CA SER A 237 6.41 36.37 16.93
C SER A 237 5.05 36.55 16.26
N ILE A 238 4.32 35.48 15.95
CA ILE A 238 3.01 35.59 15.32
C ILE A 238 2.01 36.27 16.28
N PRO A 239 1.21 37.25 15.81
CA PRO A 239 0.11 37.79 16.60
C PRO A 239 -0.89 36.70 17.02
N ALA A 240 -1.42 36.80 18.24
CA ALA A 240 -2.33 35.78 18.78
C ALA A 240 -3.61 35.61 17.96
N ASP A 241 -4.12 36.68 17.34
CA ASP A 241 -5.29 36.64 16.47
C ASP A 241 -4.98 35.94 15.14
N ALA A 242 -3.81 36.20 14.55
CA ALA A 242 -3.34 35.51 13.34
C ALA A 242 -3.12 34.01 13.59
N LEU A 243 -2.55 33.65 14.76
CA LEU A 243 -2.43 32.25 15.15
C LEU A 243 -3.79 31.56 15.28
N ALA A 244 -4.76 32.21 15.91
CA ALA A 244 -6.11 31.66 16.05
C ALA A 244 -6.78 31.44 14.68
N LYS A 245 -6.65 32.40 13.76
CA LYS A 245 -7.13 32.26 12.36
C LYS A 245 -6.47 31.10 11.64
N ALA A 246 -5.16 30.97 11.75
CA ALA A 246 -4.41 29.87 11.15
C ALA A 246 -4.86 28.49 11.67
N GLU A 247 -5.06 28.35 12.98
CA GLU A 247 -5.56 27.12 13.59
C GLU A 247 -7.00 26.79 13.18
N GLU A 248 -7.85 27.81 13.05
CA GLU A 248 -9.20 27.67 12.53
C GLU A 248 -9.18 27.25 11.05
N ARG A 249 -8.38 27.90 10.21
CA ARG A 249 -8.21 27.53 8.80
C ARG A 249 -7.76 26.07 8.66
N ALA A 250 -6.82 25.63 9.51
CA ALA A 250 -6.40 24.23 9.55
C ALA A 250 -7.52 23.30 10.00
N ARG A 251 -8.47 23.73 10.85
CA ARG A 251 -9.65 22.93 11.28
C ARG A 251 -10.56 22.56 10.12
N PHE A 252 -10.71 23.44 9.15
CA PHE A 252 -11.61 23.25 8.02
C PHE A 252 -10.92 22.76 6.75
N TRP A 253 -9.59 22.62 6.74
CA TRP A 253 -8.83 22.17 5.58
C TRP A 253 -9.33 20.80 5.05
N PRO A 254 -9.45 20.61 3.72
CA PRO A 254 -9.08 21.54 2.64
C PRO A 254 -10.09 22.67 2.37
N SER A 255 -11.30 22.56 2.92
CA SER A 255 -12.36 23.58 2.81
C SER A 255 -12.04 24.86 3.61
N THR A 256 -12.80 25.93 3.38
CA THR A 256 -12.69 27.17 4.16
C THR A 256 -13.64 27.14 5.37
N PRO A 257 -13.31 27.84 6.47
CA PRO A 257 -14.24 28.04 7.57
C PRO A 257 -15.56 28.67 7.08
N PRO A 258 -16.72 28.29 7.63
CA PRO A 258 -17.99 28.91 7.28
C PRO A 258 -18.00 30.39 7.67
N SER A 259 -18.41 31.28 6.76
CA SER A 259 -18.57 32.71 7.08
C SER A 259 -19.90 33.00 7.77
N VAL A 260 -20.00 34.12 8.50
CA VAL A 260 -21.26 34.57 9.14
C VAL A 260 -22.41 34.70 8.12
N GLU A 261 -22.12 35.07 6.88
CA GLU A 261 -23.10 35.10 5.77
C GLU A 261 -23.54 33.70 5.31
N THR A 262 -22.64 32.71 5.41
CA THR A 262 -22.94 31.31 5.05
C THR A 262 -23.88 30.65 6.08
N ILE A 263 -23.88 31.11 7.34
CA ILE A 263 -24.76 30.61 8.40
C ILE A 263 -26.23 30.98 8.14
N ALA A 264 -26.49 32.12 7.47
CA ALA A 264 -27.84 32.60 7.17
C ALA A 264 -28.55 31.84 6.03
N THR A 265 -27.84 30.98 5.29
CA THR A 265 -28.38 30.24 4.14
C THR A 265 -28.35 28.73 4.31
N ILE A 266 -28.05 28.20 5.51
CA ILE A 266 -28.19 26.77 5.79
C ILE A 266 -29.67 26.38 5.64
N PRO A 267 -30.05 25.57 4.65
CA PRO A 267 -31.37 24.98 4.63
C PRO A 267 -31.49 24.09 5.86
N THR A 268 -32.47 24.35 6.72
CA THR A 268 -32.81 23.48 7.85
C THR A 268 -33.45 22.17 7.41
N THR A 269 -33.54 21.92 6.10
CA THR A 269 -33.99 20.65 5.56
C THR A 269 -32.91 19.58 5.79
N PRO A 270 -33.23 18.48 6.49
CA PRO A 270 -32.31 17.37 6.62
C PRO A 270 -31.90 16.88 5.23
N LYS A 271 -30.60 16.63 5.02
CA LYS A 271 -30.16 15.86 3.85
C LYS A 271 -30.86 14.51 3.91
N VAL A 272 -31.78 14.28 2.98
CA VAL A 272 -32.30 12.95 2.70
C VAL A 272 -31.16 12.19 2.04
N TYR A 273 -30.45 11.40 2.83
CA TYR A 273 -29.61 10.35 2.25
C TYR A 273 -30.56 9.39 1.51
N GLY A 274 -30.23 9.08 0.25
CA GLY A 274 -30.83 7.93 -0.41
C GLY A 274 -30.61 6.67 0.45
N PRO A 275 -31.41 5.61 0.25
CA PRO A 275 -31.28 4.41 1.07
C PRO A 275 -29.82 3.94 1.07
N PRO A 276 -29.28 3.51 2.23
CA PRO A 276 -27.97 2.88 2.26
C PRO A 276 -27.94 1.78 1.21
N LEU A 277 -26.84 1.72 0.44
CA LEU A 277 -26.63 0.59 -0.45
C LEU A 277 -26.76 -0.69 0.38
N PRO A 278 -27.50 -1.71 -0.12
CA PRO A 278 -27.70 -2.92 0.65
C PRO A 278 -26.34 -3.54 0.97
N ALA A 279 -26.17 -3.94 2.23
CA ALA A 279 -25.09 -4.84 2.61
C ALA A 279 -25.16 -6.10 1.72
N PRO A 280 -24.02 -6.74 1.39
CA PRO A 280 -24.00 -7.93 0.54
C PRO A 280 -25.02 -8.95 1.06
N THR A 281 -25.99 -9.28 0.21
CA THR A 281 -27.02 -10.26 0.49
C THR A 281 -26.39 -11.64 0.72
N ASP A 282 -26.69 -12.20 1.90
CA ASP A 282 -26.50 -13.57 2.37
C ASP A 282 -25.09 -14.17 2.45
N MET A 283 -24.50 -14.11 3.66
CA MET A 283 -23.49 -15.08 4.12
C MET A 283 -24.02 -16.52 4.26
N GLU A 284 -25.35 -16.72 4.21
CA GLU A 284 -26.00 -18.03 4.39
C GLU A 284 -26.44 -18.72 3.09
N ASN A 285 -26.25 -18.10 1.91
CA ASN A 285 -26.57 -18.70 0.60
C ASN A 285 -25.34 -19.06 -0.25
N ALA A 286 -24.15 -19.17 0.36
CA ALA A 286 -23.04 -19.86 -0.29
C ALA A 286 -23.40 -21.36 -0.40
N PRO A 287 -23.59 -21.93 -1.60
CA PRO A 287 -23.85 -23.36 -1.73
C PRO A 287 -22.65 -24.11 -1.17
N SER A 288 -22.88 -24.75 -0.03
CA SER A 288 -21.95 -25.71 0.54
C SER A 288 -22.05 -26.99 -0.29
N ARG A 289 -20.86 -27.49 -0.67
CA ARG A 289 -20.57 -28.85 -1.16
C ARG A 289 -20.47 -29.02 -2.68
N VAL A 290 -19.21 -29.24 -3.09
CA VAL A 290 -18.81 -29.98 -4.29
C VAL A 290 -19.47 -31.36 -4.27
N VAL A 291 -20.15 -31.73 -5.36
CA VAL A 291 -20.51 -33.12 -5.65
C VAL A 291 -19.99 -33.44 -7.05
N LEU A 292 -18.98 -34.30 -7.13
CA LEU A 292 -18.59 -34.98 -8.37
C LEU A 292 -19.63 -36.05 -8.71
N PRO A 293 -19.81 -36.42 -10.00
CA PRO A 293 -20.96 -37.19 -10.43
C PRO A 293 -20.78 -38.68 -10.15
N SER A 294 -21.68 -39.28 -9.37
CA SER A 294 -22.06 -40.68 -9.53
C SER A 294 -23.29 -41.04 -8.70
N GLY A 295 -24.39 -41.33 -9.40
CA GLY A 295 -25.25 -42.51 -9.17
C GLY A 295 -26.20 -42.53 -7.96
N GLY A 296 -27.51 -42.44 -8.26
CA GLY A 296 -28.54 -43.34 -7.73
C GLY A 296 -29.15 -43.04 -6.35
N GLU A 297 -30.44 -42.65 -6.36
CA GLU A 297 -31.60 -43.18 -5.60
C GLU A 297 -31.40 -43.60 -4.12
N THR A 298 -32.25 -43.38 -3.12
CA THR A 298 -33.63 -42.87 -2.88
C THR A 298 -33.74 -42.78 -1.34
N GLU A 299 -34.24 -41.68 -0.77
CA GLU A 299 -35.53 -41.59 -0.04
C GLU A 299 -35.58 -42.07 1.44
N ALA A 300 -36.36 -41.30 2.23
CA ALA A 300 -37.00 -41.57 3.53
C ALA A 300 -36.34 -41.07 4.84
N THR A 301 -37.12 -40.23 5.51
CA THR A 301 -36.98 -39.53 6.81
C THR A 301 -37.52 -40.39 8.01
N PRO A 302 -37.77 -39.83 9.23
CA PRO A 302 -36.85 -39.75 10.39
C PRO A 302 -37.44 -40.41 11.67
N GLU A 303 -36.69 -40.59 12.76
CA GLU A 303 -37.29 -40.65 14.11
C GLU A 303 -36.31 -40.44 15.29
N ASN A 304 -36.86 -39.82 16.34
CA ASN A 304 -36.27 -39.46 17.63
C ASN A 304 -35.71 -40.64 18.45
N ALA A 305 -34.67 -40.40 19.26
CA ALA A 305 -34.72 -40.53 20.74
C ALA A 305 -33.32 -40.47 21.38
N VAL A 306 -33.19 -39.64 22.42
CA VAL A 306 -32.20 -39.73 23.50
C VAL A 306 -32.96 -40.30 24.71
N PRO A 307 -32.38 -41.17 25.56
CA PRO A 307 -31.76 -40.64 26.78
C PRO A 307 -30.58 -41.44 27.38
N SER A 308 -29.87 -40.73 28.27
CA SER A 308 -29.22 -41.15 29.53
C SER A 308 -27.86 -41.89 29.55
N ALA A 309 -26.88 -41.24 30.20
CA ALA A 309 -25.71 -41.83 30.86
C ALA A 309 -26.08 -42.35 32.28
N PRO A 310 -25.19 -43.07 33.02
CA PRO A 310 -24.13 -42.37 33.78
C PRO A 310 -22.82 -43.15 34.13
N ALA A 311 -21.81 -42.35 34.54
CA ALA A 311 -20.83 -42.50 35.66
C ALA A 311 -19.56 -43.39 35.60
N ASP A 312 -18.48 -42.76 36.14
CA ASP A 312 -17.29 -43.26 36.88
C ASP A 312 -16.16 -44.01 36.12
N ALA A 313 -14.86 -43.84 36.39
CA ALA A 313 -14.07 -43.07 37.37
C ALA A 313 -12.58 -43.03 36.91
N ALA A 314 -11.78 -42.15 37.52
CA ALA A 314 -10.29 -42.13 37.47
C ALA A 314 -9.75 -42.18 38.93
N PRO A 315 -8.42 -42.11 39.16
CA PRO A 315 -7.27 -42.99 38.88
C PRO A 315 -6.65 -43.50 40.24
N PRO A 316 -5.38 -44.01 40.38
CA PRO A 316 -4.20 -43.10 40.56
C PRO A 316 -2.76 -43.67 40.27
N ALA A 317 -1.78 -42.75 40.39
CA ALA A 317 -0.38 -42.83 40.93
C ALA A 317 0.66 -43.80 40.32
N ALA A 318 1.79 -43.35 39.76
CA ALA A 318 3.01 -42.75 40.36
C ALA A 318 3.93 -43.75 41.08
N ASP A 319 5.15 -43.94 40.55
CA ASP A 319 6.36 -44.15 41.37
C ASP A 319 7.67 -43.97 40.58
N THR A 320 8.55 -43.16 41.16
CA THR A 320 10.01 -43.06 40.98
C THR A 320 10.56 -43.14 42.42
N PRO A 321 11.69 -43.79 42.73
CA PRO A 321 13.05 -43.20 42.58
C PRO A 321 14.08 -44.31 42.21
N ASP A 322 15.42 -44.15 42.12
CA ASP A 322 16.37 -43.44 42.97
C ASP A 322 17.79 -43.41 42.34
N ALA A 323 18.64 -42.63 42.98
CA ALA A 323 19.93 -42.06 42.65
C ALA A 323 21.16 -42.98 42.59
N ALA A 324 22.26 -42.38 42.10
CA ALA A 324 23.56 -42.20 42.79
C ALA A 324 24.72 -42.30 41.79
N GLN A 325 25.89 -41.66 41.92
CA GLN A 325 26.43 -40.53 42.70
C GLN A 325 27.83 -40.31 42.09
N ASN A 326 28.30 -39.06 42.11
CA ASN A 326 29.64 -38.64 41.68
C ASN A 326 30.68 -38.89 42.81
N PRO A 327 31.98 -38.73 42.51
CA PRO A 327 32.69 -37.58 43.08
C PRO A 327 33.12 -36.56 42.01
#